data_AF-A0A955YDW3-F1
#
_entry.id   AF-A0A955YDW3-F1
#
_cell.length_a   1.000
_cell.length_b   1.000
_cell.length_c   1.000
_cell.angle_alpha   90.00
_cell.angle_beta   90.00
_cell.angle_gamma   90.00
#
_symmetry.space_group_name_H-M   'P 1'
#
loop_
_entity.id
_entity.type
_entity.pdbx_description
1 polymer ?
#
loop_
_entity_poly.entity_id
_entity_poly.type
_entity_poly.pdbx_seq_one_letter_code
_entity_poly.pdbx_strand_id
1 'polypeptide(L)'
;MRTPSLLLSCLVACGSPSADGEPTPPEPCNGRSDLCDRRLDQVVLPATHNSMSSAEDGFLAPNQQFALAQQLDDGIRGFLLDTYLWEGEAWACHSNCAWGARRLDALFADVVDFLDEHPREVLVFVLQDSLSQEDTEDVLREVGLLERIHAVADPEAPWPTLEALIDAGTPVVMTRESGGAGPDWYRPFYDLGFDTPYSFREPEDFTCDVLRGAAEHALFLVNHWVSRPLPVREGGADVVNQADVLGPRVEDCTAAYGRPPNLVAVDHYDVGDLFEVVDAANDREAEALGDVPTGSLQRRRGR
;
A
#
# COMPACT_ATOMS: atom_id res chain seq x y z
N MET A 1 -17.30 -89.82 12.51
CA MET A 1 -17.92 -88.66 13.19
C MET A 1 -17.28 -87.40 12.61
N ARG A 2 -18.08 -86.35 12.43
CA ARG A 2 -17.93 -85.27 11.43
C ARG A 2 -16.83 -84.25 11.76
N THR A 3 -16.15 -83.79 10.72
CA THR A 3 -15.27 -82.61 10.61
C THR A 3 -16.05 -81.30 10.83
N PRO A 4 -15.47 -80.25 11.47
CA PRO A 4 -16.11 -78.95 11.53
C PRO A 4 -15.65 -78.05 10.38
N SER A 5 -16.62 -77.46 9.67
CA SER A 5 -16.44 -76.39 8.69
C SER A 5 -16.23 -75.04 9.39
N LEU A 6 -15.20 -74.29 9.00
CA LEU A 6 -15.03 -72.88 9.32
C LEU A 6 -15.77 -72.02 8.28
N LEU A 7 -16.72 -71.21 8.73
CA LEU A 7 -17.41 -70.19 7.94
C LEU A 7 -16.66 -68.86 8.13
N LEU A 8 -16.09 -68.35 7.02
CA LEU A 8 -15.48 -67.03 6.95
C LEU A 8 -16.56 -66.01 6.57
N SER A 9 -16.90 -65.11 7.49
CA SER A 9 -17.88 -64.04 7.28
C SER A 9 -17.16 -62.78 6.80
N CYS A 10 -17.28 -62.44 5.52
CA CYS A 10 -16.84 -61.15 4.98
C CYS A 10 -17.88 -60.07 5.31
N LEU A 11 -17.56 -59.19 6.26
CA LEU A 11 -18.29 -57.94 6.48
C LEU A 11 -17.70 -56.88 5.56
N VAL A 12 -18.42 -56.52 4.50
CA VAL A 12 -18.14 -55.35 3.68
C VAL A 12 -18.64 -54.12 4.44
N ALA A 13 -17.72 -53.32 4.96
CA ALA A 13 -18.04 -52.01 5.51
C ALA A 13 -18.25 -51.03 4.34
N CYS A 14 -19.49 -50.57 4.12
CA CYS A 14 -19.76 -49.40 3.30
C CYS A 14 -19.26 -48.16 4.06
N GLY A 15 -18.05 -47.69 3.72
CA GLY A 15 -17.62 -46.34 4.11
C GLY A 15 -18.45 -45.32 3.35
N SER A 16 -19.13 -44.43 4.07
CA SER A 16 -19.74 -43.24 3.48
C SER A 16 -18.63 -42.35 2.90
N PRO A 17 -18.79 -41.76 1.70
CA PRO A 17 -17.84 -40.78 1.21
C PRO A 17 -17.82 -39.59 2.18
N SER A 18 -16.61 -39.23 2.61
CA SER A 18 -16.37 -38.01 3.36
C SER A 18 -16.95 -36.83 2.58
N ALA A 19 -17.68 -35.95 3.27
CA ALA A 19 -18.08 -34.68 2.70
C ALA A 19 -16.81 -33.94 2.26
N ASP A 20 -16.67 -33.72 0.96
CA ASP A 20 -15.68 -32.79 0.40
C ASP A 20 -15.91 -31.45 1.12
N GLY A 21 -14.91 -31.02 1.90
CA GLY A 21 -14.94 -29.71 2.53
C GLY A 21 -15.02 -28.66 1.43
N GLU A 22 -15.99 -27.74 1.54
CA GLU A 22 -16.01 -26.57 0.66
C GLU A 22 -14.64 -25.89 0.72
N PRO A 23 -14.06 -25.47 -0.43
CA PRO A 23 -12.80 -24.75 -0.43
C PRO A 23 -12.94 -23.53 0.48
N THR A 24 -12.00 -23.35 1.42
CA THR A 24 -11.88 -22.09 2.15
C THR A 24 -11.76 -20.98 1.12
N PRO A 25 -12.56 -19.89 1.20
CA PRO A 25 -12.38 -18.74 0.33
C PRO A 25 -10.92 -18.27 0.39
N PRO A 26 -10.32 -17.87 -0.74
CA PRO A 26 -8.97 -17.33 -0.73
C PRO A 26 -8.90 -16.16 0.23
N GLU A 27 -7.81 -16.08 1.00
CA GLU A 27 -7.58 -14.97 1.91
C GLU A 27 -7.47 -13.66 1.12
N PRO A 28 -8.12 -12.58 1.59
CA PRO A 28 -8.19 -11.33 0.85
C PRO A 28 -6.82 -10.66 0.71
N CYS A 29 -6.59 -9.95 -0.40
CA CYS A 29 -5.38 -9.16 -0.63
C CYS A 29 -5.61 -7.74 -0.12
N ASN A 30 -4.70 -7.20 0.69
CA ASN A 30 -4.89 -5.89 1.32
C ASN A 30 -6.27 -5.76 2.00
N GLY A 31 -6.74 -6.83 2.65
CA GLY A 31 -8.04 -6.87 3.33
C GLY A 31 -9.28 -6.98 2.42
N ARG A 32 -9.13 -7.02 1.09
CA ARG A 32 -10.22 -7.12 0.10
C ARG A 32 -10.02 -8.25 -0.92
N SER A 33 -11.00 -9.15 -1.03
CA SER A 33 -10.91 -10.30 -1.96
C SER A 33 -10.98 -9.90 -3.43
N ASP A 34 -11.70 -8.82 -3.74
CA ASP A 34 -11.84 -8.27 -5.09
C ASP A 34 -10.56 -7.61 -5.62
N LEU A 35 -9.57 -7.34 -4.75
CA LEU A 35 -8.28 -6.77 -5.15
C LEU A 35 -7.28 -7.82 -5.64
N CYS A 36 -7.46 -9.10 -5.31
CA CYS A 36 -6.44 -10.12 -5.59
C CYS A 36 -6.16 -10.31 -7.08
N ASP A 37 -7.21 -10.34 -7.91
CA ASP A 37 -7.10 -10.50 -9.36
C ASP A 37 -6.79 -9.17 -10.08
N ARG A 38 -6.62 -8.07 -9.33
CA ARG A 38 -6.37 -6.74 -9.89
C ARG A 38 -4.88 -6.50 -10.04
N ARG A 39 -4.51 -5.95 -11.20
CA ARG A 39 -3.15 -5.42 -11.39
C ARG A 39 -2.92 -4.25 -10.44
N LEU A 40 -1.68 -4.07 -9.98
CA LEU A 40 -1.36 -2.98 -9.06
C LEU A 40 -1.74 -1.60 -9.63
N ASP A 41 -1.61 -1.40 -10.94
CA ASP A 41 -2.01 -0.17 -11.65
C ASP A 41 -3.55 0.05 -11.71
N GLN A 42 -4.35 -0.89 -11.19
CA GLN A 42 -5.81 -0.83 -11.12
C GLN A 42 -6.35 -0.82 -9.68
N VAL A 43 -5.48 -0.68 -8.69
CA VAL A 43 -5.84 -0.63 -7.26
C VAL A 43 -5.55 0.76 -6.71
N VAL A 44 -6.47 1.28 -5.90
CA VAL A 44 -6.31 2.50 -5.11
C VAL A 44 -5.87 2.12 -3.70
N LEU A 45 -4.74 2.64 -3.24
CA LEU A 45 -4.18 2.38 -1.91
C LEU A 45 -4.22 3.66 -1.06
N PRO A 46 -4.60 3.56 0.23
CA PRO A 46 -4.44 4.66 1.16
C PRO A 46 -2.94 4.85 1.41
N ALA A 47 -2.49 6.10 1.32
CA ALA A 47 -1.09 6.44 1.43
C ALA A 47 -0.83 7.61 2.40
N THR A 48 0.39 7.69 2.89
CA THR A 48 0.83 8.74 3.82
C THR A 48 2.00 9.52 3.25
N HIS A 49 1.93 10.84 3.37
CA HIS A 49 3.04 11.76 3.12
C HIS A 49 4.00 11.76 4.32
N ASN A 50 5.30 11.72 4.05
CA ASN A 50 6.35 11.64 5.07
C ASN A 50 6.03 10.64 6.19
N SER A 51 5.77 9.40 5.81
CA SER A 51 5.20 8.35 6.67
C SER A 51 6.01 8.11 7.94
N MET A 52 7.33 8.34 7.92
CA MET A 52 8.23 8.27 9.08
C MET A 52 8.06 9.42 10.09
N SER A 53 7.52 10.56 9.66
CA SER A 53 7.43 11.79 10.47
C SER A 53 6.26 11.69 11.43
N SER A 54 6.45 10.95 12.54
CA SER A 54 5.36 10.59 13.45
C SER A 54 5.50 11.19 14.86
N ALA A 55 4.38 11.46 15.52
CA ALA A 55 4.37 11.91 16.91
C ALA A 55 4.86 10.80 17.86
N GLU A 56 4.55 9.53 17.57
CA GLU A 56 5.00 8.37 18.35
C GLU A 56 6.52 8.16 18.30
N ASP A 57 7.17 8.45 17.17
CA ASP A 57 8.63 8.46 17.04
C ASP A 57 9.26 9.76 17.58
N GLY A 58 8.46 10.68 18.13
CA GLY A 58 8.94 11.89 18.80
C GLY A 58 9.37 13.02 17.87
N PHE A 59 8.87 13.05 16.63
CA PHE A 59 9.12 14.17 15.72
C PHE A 59 8.47 15.46 16.27
N LEU A 60 9.19 16.59 16.14
CA LEU A 60 8.75 17.89 16.66
C LEU A 60 7.56 18.50 15.91
N ALA A 61 7.44 18.20 14.62
CA ALA A 61 6.37 18.67 13.74
C ALA A 61 5.96 17.53 12.81
N PRO A 62 5.29 16.50 13.36
CA PRO A 62 5.04 15.27 12.65
C PRO A 62 3.96 15.45 11.58
N ASN A 63 4.11 14.76 10.46
CA ASN A 63 3.08 14.62 9.44
C ASN A 63 2.00 13.62 9.86
N GLN A 64 2.37 12.64 10.69
CA GLN A 64 1.48 11.55 11.11
C GLN A 64 1.38 11.47 12.64
N GLN A 65 0.24 11.03 13.17
CA GLN A 65 0.14 10.78 14.60
C GLN A 65 0.93 9.53 15.00
N PHE A 66 0.83 8.47 14.21
CA PHE A 66 1.31 7.14 14.55
C PHE A 66 2.56 6.74 13.75
N ALA A 67 3.39 5.88 14.34
CA ALA A 67 4.57 5.31 13.71
C ALA A 67 4.20 4.40 12.52
N LEU A 68 5.20 4.04 11.70
CA LEU A 68 4.98 3.24 10.49
C LEU A 68 4.32 1.89 10.79
N ALA A 69 4.70 1.22 11.89
CA ALA A 69 4.10 -0.06 12.29
C ALA A 69 2.57 0.06 12.47
N GLN A 70 2.10 1.08 13.18
CA GLN A 70 0.66 1.30 13.37
C GLN A 70 -0.03 1.75 12.06
N GLN A 71 0.65 2.51 11.19
CA GLN A 71 0.12 2.83 9.86
C GLN A 71 -0.15 1.56 9.03
N LEU A 72 0.76 0.57 9.09
CA LEU A 72 0.58 -0.73 8.45
C LEU A 72 -0.62 -1.46 9.04
N ASP A 73 -0.73 -1.53 10.37
CA ASP A 73 -1.86 -2.18 11.05
C ASP A 73 -3.21 -1.52 10.73
N ASP A 74 -3.23 -0.20 10.59
CA ASP A 74 -4.43 0.59 10.31
C ASP A 74 -4.88 0.51 8.84
N GLY A 75 -4.05 -0.05 7.96
CA GLY A 75 -4.41 -0.29 6.56
C GLY A 75 -3.71 0.60 5.53
N ILE A 76 -2.74 1.43 5.92
CA ILE A 76 -1.92 2.17 4.95
C ILE A 76 -1.07 1.19 4.13
N ARG A 77 -1.06 1.35 2.80
CA ARG A 77 -0.32 0.49 1.87
C ARG A 77 0.57 1.27 0.91
N GLY A 78 0.49 2.60 0.92
CA GLY A 78 1.40 3.50 0.20
C GLY A 78 2.19 4.39 1.15
N PHE A 79 3.51 4.44 1.00
CA PHE A 79 4.37 5.19 1.93
C PHE A 79 5.34 6.08 1.17
N LEU A 80 5.20 7.39 1.35
CA LEU A 80 6.22 8.35 0.95
C LEU A 80 7.16 8.54 2.14
N LEU A 81 8.46 8.37 1.92
CA LEU A 81 9.49 8.44 2.97
C LEU A 81 10.67 9.26 2.47
N ASP A 82 11.28 10.04 3.35
CA ASP A 82 12.56 10.67 3.07
C ASP A 82 13.67 9.94 3.80
N THR A 83 14.75 9.67 3.06
CA THR A 83 15.89 8.91 3.55
C THR A 83 17.16 9.75 3.47
N TYR A 84 17.97 9.74 4.51
CA TYR A 84 19.17 10.56 4.65
C TYR A 84 20.32 9.78 5.26
N LEU A 85 21.55 10.14 4.85
CA LEU A 85 22.75 9.80 5.61
C LEU A 85 22.94 10.84 6.72
N TRP A 86 22.85 10.42 7.98
CA TRP A 86 23.00 11.30 9.14
C TRP A 86 23.87 10.65 10.21
N GLU A 87 24.88 11.39 10.68
CA GLU A 87 25.91 10.91 11.61
C GLU A 87 26.62 9.61 11.17
N GLY A 88 26.68 9.36 9.85
CA GLY A 88 27.34 8.19 9.26
C GLY A 88 26.47 6.94 9.15
N GLU A 89 25.17 7.05 9.44
CA GLU A 89 24.20 5.95 9.41
C GLU A 89 23.00 6.34 8.53
N ALA A 90 22.20 5.35 8.10
CA ALA A 90 21.00 5.57 7.32
C ALA A 90 19.78 5.85 8.21
N TRP A 91 19.09 6.96 7.96
CA TRP A 91 17.94 7.41 8.73
C TRP A 91 16.77 7.79 7.83
N ALA A 92 15.55 7.62 8.35
CA ALA A 92 14.37 8.28 7.84
C ALA A 92 14.09 9.52 8.69
N CYS A 93 14.06 10.70 8.07
CA CYS A 93 13.80 11.98 8.73
C CYS A 93 13.34 13.03 7.71
N HIS A 94 12.72 14.13 8.12
CA HIS A 94 12.24 15.15 7.17
C HIS A 94 13.12 16.41 7.20
N SER A 95 13.96 16.61 6.18
CA SER A 95 14.94 17.70 6.01
C SER A 95 16.03 17.84 7.09
N ASN A 96 15.68 17.79 8.38
CA ASN A 96 16.60 17.92 9.51
C ASN A 96 16.35 16.81 10.53
N CYS A 97 17.21 15.79 10.53
CA CYS A 97 17.10 14.64 11.42
C CYS A 97 17.18 15.00 12.92
N ALA A 98 17.70 16.19 13.29
CA ALA A 98 17.69 16.64 14.68
C ALA A 98 16.28 16.99 15.20
N TRP A 99 15.27 17.09 14.32
CA TRP A 99 13.87 17.37 14.69
C TRP A 99 13.00 16.12 14.81
N GLY A 100 13.61 14.95 14.65
CA GLY A 100 12.94 13.66 14.61
C GLY A 100 13.60 12.80 13.55
N ALA A 101 13.94 11.58 13.92
CA ALA A 101 14.55 10.61 13.02
C ALA A 101 14.31 9.21 13.54
N ARG A 102 14.12 8.28 12.61
CA ARG A 102 14.04 6.84 12.86
C ARG A 102 15.17 6.17 12.09
N ARG A 103 15.91 5.24 12.71
CA ARG A 103 16.93 4.50 11.96
C ARG A 103 16.25 3.70 10.86
N LEU A 104 16.83 3.70 9.67
CA LEU A 104 16.18 3.13 8.49
C LEU A 104 16.07 1.59 8.59
N ASP A 105 17.06 0.94 9.20
CA ASP A 105 17.04 -0.50 9.50
C ASP A 105 15.86 -0.87 10.43
N ALA A 106 15.66 -0.14 11.53
CA ALA A 106 14.56 -0.36 12.45
C ALA A 106 13.20 -0.12 11.77
N LEU A 107 13.09 0.93 10.95
CA LEU A 107 11.86 1.23 10.20
C LEU A 107 11.51 0.11 9.21
N PHE A 108 12.47 -0.40 8.44
CA PHE A 108 12.19 -1.49 7.50
C PHE A 108 12.11 -2.86 8.17
N ALA A 109 12.69 -3.06 9.35
CA ALA A 109 12.42 -4.23 10.17
C ALA A 109 10.94 -4.31 10.58
N ASP A 110 10.33 -3.18 10.97
CA ASP A 110 8.89 -3.10 11.25
C ASP A 110 8.05 -3.54 10.02
N VAL A 111 8.51 -3.22 8.79
CA VAL A 111 7.86 -3.67 7.54
C VAL A 111 8.02 -5.18 7.31
N VAL A 112 9.20 -5.73 7.59
CA VAL A 112 9.47 -7.18 7.46
C VAL A 112 8.60 -7.97 8.44
N ASP A 113 8.55 -7.55 9.70
CA ASP A 113 7.72 -8.17 10.73
C ASP A 113 6.24 -8.15 10.32
N PHE A 114 5.75 -7.01 9.82
CA PHE A 114 4.38 -6.90 9.31
C PHE A 114 4.10 -7.86 8.14
N LEU A 115 5.00 -7.95 7.15
CA LEU A 115 4.81 -8.86 6.01
C LEU A 115 4.88 -10.33 6.41
N ASP A 116 5.62 -10.67 7.46
CA ASP A 116 5.68 -12.03 8.00
C ASP A 116 4.38 -12.41 8.72
N GLU A 117 3.76 -11.46 9.44
CA GLU A 117 2.47 -11.65 10.11
C GLU A 117 1.28 -11.57 9.15
N HIS A 118 1.43 -10.81 8.07
CA HIS A 118 0.38 -10.52 7.09
C HIS A 118 0.87 -10.85 5.65
N PRO A 119 0.94 -12.14 5.28
CA PRO A 119 1.54 -12.59 4.02
C PRO A 119 0.73 -12.25 2.76
N ARG A 120 -0.42 -11.58 2.93
CA ARG A 120 -1.38 -11.23 1.88
C ARG A 120 -1.41 -9.73 1.57
N GLU A 121 -0.38 -9.02 2.01
CA GLU A 121 -0.28 -7.57 1.91
C GLU A 121 0.72 -7.19 0.81
N VAL A 122 0.38 -6.18 0.02
CA VAL A 122 1.21 -5.57 -1.03
C VAL A 122 1.41 -4.10 -0.68
N LEU A 123 2.68 -3.68 -0.65
CA LEU A 123 3.09 -2.35 -0.19
C LEU A 123 3.80 -1.59 -1.30
N VAL A 124 3.56 -0.28 -1.38
CA VAL A 124 4.22 0.62 -2.32
C VAL A 124 4.98 1.70 -1.56
N PHE A 125 6.29 1.82 -1.83
CA PHE A 125 7.16 2.83 -1.23
C PHE A 125 7.69 3.79 -2.29
N VAL A 126 7.66 5.08 -1.98
CA VAL A 126 8.29 6.16 -2.76
C VAL A 126 9.30 6.85 -1.85
N LEU A 127 10.59 6.56 -2.06
CA LEU A 127 11.68 7.08 -1.23
C LEU A 127 12.24 8.37 -1.85
N GLN A 128 12.13 9.49 -1.16
CA GLN A 128 12.95 10.66 -1.46
C GLN A 128 14.43 10.33 -1.18
N ASP A 129 15.23 10.40 -2.24
CA ASP A 129 16.51 9.71 -2.36
C ASP A 129 17.72 10.60 -2.05
N SER A 130 17.71 11.22 -0.86
CA SER A 130 18.90 11.88 -0.34
C SER A 130 19.94 10.88 0.21
N LEU A 131 19.51 9.67 0.59
CA LEU A 131 20.38 8.52 0.86
C LEU A 131 20.83 7.88 -0.45
N SER A 132 22.07 7.40 -0.50
CA SER A 132 22.57 6.74 -1.70
C SER A 132 21.83 5.42 -1.95
N GLN A 133 21.80 4.99 -3.22
CA GLN A 133 21.25 3.68 -3.58
C GLN A 133 22.01 2.55 -2.89
N GLU A 134 23.34 2.64 -2.79
CA GLU A 134 24.18 1.61 -2.16
C GLU A 134 23.83 1.46 -0.67
N ASP A 135 23.74 2.58 0.06
CA ASP A 135 23.36 2.56 1.48
C ASP A 135 21.92 2.05 1.67
N THR A 136 21.00 2.40 0.75
CA THR A 136 19.62 1.90 0.76
C THR A 136 19.60 0.38 0.57
N GLU A 137 20.34 -0.12 -0.44
CA GLU A 137 20.45 -1.54 -0.74
C GLU A 137 21.07 -2.33 0.42
N ASP A 138 22.07 -1.77 1.10
CA ASP A 138 22.70 -2.38 2.27
C ASP A 138 21.72 -2.54 3.43
N VAL A 139 20.96 -1.49 3.77
CA VAL A 139 19.93 -1.56 4.81
C VAL A 139 18.86 -2.59 4.47
N LEU A 140 18.33 -2.57 3.24
CA LEU A 140 17.28 -3.49 2.81
C LEU A 140 17.75 -4.95 2.82
N ARG A 141 19.01 -5.19 2.47
CA ARG A 141 19.63 -6.52 2.55
C ARG A 141 19.83 -6.96 3.98
N GLU A 142 20.29 -6.07 4.87
CA GLU A 142 20.52 -6.36 6.28
C GLU A 142 19.24 -6.86 6.97
N VAL A 143 18.11 -6.20 6.70
CA VAL A 143 16.81 -6.58 7.29
C VAL A 143 16.07 -7.68 6.51
N GLY A 144 16.58 -8.08 5.34
CA GLY A 144 15.95 -9.13 4.51
C GLY A 144 14.73 -8.67 3.72
N LEU A 145 14.58 -7.36 3.49
CA LEU A 145 13.48 -6.78 2.69
C LEU A 145 13.80 -6.77 1.19
N LEU A 146 15.08 -6.69 0.80
CA LEU A 146 15.50 -6.58 -0.60
C LEU A 146 14.94 -7.71 -1.49
N GLU A 147 14.92 -8.94 -0.96
CA GLU A 147 14.43 -10.14 -1.67
C GLU A 147 12.92 -10.08 -1.96
N ARG A 148 12.18 -9.25 -1.21
CA ARG A 148 10.72 -9.11 -1.27
C ARG A 148 10.27 -8.00 -2.21
N ILE A 149 11.21 -7.34 -2.89
CA ILE A 149 10.91 -6.22 -3.78
C ILE A 149 10.70 -6.73 -5.21
N HIS A 150 9.59 -6.35 -5.81
CA HIS A 150 9.27 -6.62 -7.20
C HIS A 150 10.17 -5.79 -8.13
N ALA A 151 10.92 -6.49 -8.98
CA ALA A 151 11.76 -5.87 -10.00
C ALA A 151 10.94 -5.54 -11.26
N VAL A 152 10.83 -4.25 -11.58
CA VAL A 152 10.13 -3.78 -12.78
C VAL A 152 11.13 -3.72 -13.93
N ALA A 153 11.28 -4.79 -14.71
CA ALA A 153 12.27 -4.82 -15.80
C ALA A 153 11.86 -3.94 -16.99
N ASP A 154 10.57 -3.93 -17.31
CA ASP A 154 9.98 -3.17 -18.41
C ASP A 154 8.84 -2.29 -17.88
N PRO A 155 8.99 -0.95 -17.86
CA PRO A 155 7.96 -0.05 -17.33
C PRO A 155 6.69 -0.02 -18.17
N GLU A 156 6.74 -0.48 -19.43
CA GLU A 156 5.60 -0.54 -20.34
C GLU A 156 4.84 -1.88 -20.26
N ALA A 157 5.39 -2.87 -19.55
CA ALA A 157 4.71 -4.15 -19.36
C ALA A 157 3.49 -3.98 -18.43
N PRO A 158 2.41 -4.76 -18.65
CA PRO A 158 1.29 -4.78 -17.71
C PRO A 158 1.77 -5.15 -16.30
N TRP A 159 1.31 -4.41 -15.29
CA TRP A 159 1.65 -4.70 -13.90
C TRP A 159 1.12 -6.08 -13.47
N PRO A 160 1.84 -6.82 -12.62
CA PRO A 160 1.29 -8.05 -12.04
C PRO A 160 0.07 -7.75 -11.18
N THR A 161 -0.78 -8.78 -10.99
CA THR A 161 -1.86 -8.73 -10.01
C THR A 161 -1.32 -8.75 -8.58
N LEU A 162 -2.13 -8.33 -7.61
CA LEU A 162 -1.72 -8.38 -6.20
C LEU A 162 -1.43 -9.84 -5.80
N GLU A 163 -2.28 -10.78 -6.22
CA GLU A 163 -2.04 -12.22 -6.04
C GLU A 163 -0.70 -12.66 -6.64
N ALA A 164 -0.38 -12.21 -7.87
CA ALA A 164 0.85 -12.59 -8.54
C ALA A 164 2.11 -12.03 -7.84
N LEU A 165 2.04 -10.82 -7.27
CA LEU A 165 3.13 -10.25 -6.46
C LEU A 165 3.36 -11.06 -5.19
N ILE A 166 2.28 -11.47 -4.53
CA ILE A 166 2.32 -12.28 -3.30
C ILE A 166 2.86 -13.68 -3.60
N ASP A 167 2.34 -14.37 -4.62
CA ASP A 167 2.76 -15.71 -5.02
C ASP A 167 4.23 -15.76 -5.48
N ALA A 168 4.72 -14.66 -6.06
CA ALA A 168 6.13 -14.51 -6.44
C ALA A 168 7.06 -14.26 -5.23
N GLY A 169 6.51 -14.02 -4.04
CA GLY A 169 7.28 -13.63 -2.85
C GLY A 169 7.84 -12.22 -2.96
N THR A 170 7.31 -11.39 -3.86
CA THR A 170 7.74 -9.99 -4.07
C THR A 170 6.59 -9.00 -3.85
N PRO A 171 6.01 -8.93 -2.63
CA PRO A 171 4.85 -8.08 -2.33
C PRO A 171 5.18 -6.58 -2.23
N VAL A 172 6.45 -6.18 -2.33
CA VAL A 172 6.85 -4.78 -2.16
C VAL A 172 7.22 -4.17 -3.51
N VAL A 173 6.65 -3.02 -3.82
CA VAL A 173 7.14 -2.14 -4.89
C VAL A 173 7.86 -0.98 -4.24
N MET A 174 9.16 -0.85 -4.50
CA MET A 174 9.97 0.23 -3.95
C MET A 174 10.53 1.09 -5.07
N THR A 175 10.31 2.39 -4.97
CA THR A 175 10.76 3.37 -5.95
C THR A 175 11.51 4.49 -5.25
N ARG A 176 12.30 5.24 -6.02
CA ARG A 176 12.92 6.48 -5.56
C ARG A 176 12.33 7.69 -6.26
N GLU A 177 12.30 8.84 -5.59
CA GLU A 177 11.70 10.06 -6.12
C GLU A 177 12.48 10.60 -7.33
N SER A 178 13.79 10.85 -7.18
CA SER A 178 14.53 11.61 -8.19
C SER A 178 16.00 11.18 -8.31
N GLY A 179 16.28 10.21 -9.18
CA GLY A 179 17.64 9.72 -9.42
C GLY A 179 17.90 9.41 -10.89
N GLY A 180 19.16 9.08 -11.22
CA GLY A 180 19.52 8.57 -12.55
C GLY A 180 18.97 7.16 -12.80
N ALA A 181 19.51 6.45 -13.80
CA ALA A 181 19.20 5.03 -13.98
C ALA A 181 19.51 4.25 -12.68
N GLY A 182 18.58 3.39 -12.27
CA GLY A 182 18.69 2.51 -11.11
C GLY A 182 18.45 1.05 -11.50
N PRO A 183 18.64 0.10 -10.59
CA PRO A 183 18.31 -1.30 -10.80
C PRO A 183 16.79 -1.45 -10.90
N ASP A 184 16.34 -2.55 -11.51
CA ASP A 184 14.92 -2.80 -11.76
C ASP A 184 14.04 -2.81 -10.50
N TRP A 185 14.61 -3.14 -9.34
CA TRP A 185 13.94 -3.14 -8.05
C TRP A 185 13.87 -1.75 -7.37
N TYR A 186 14.58 -0.74 -7.90
CA TYR A 186 14.65 0.61 -7.31
C TYR A 186 14.65 1.73 -8.36
N ARG A 187 13.68 1.65 -9.26
CA ARG A 187 13.53 2.62 -10.34
C ARG A 187 13.04 3.97 -9.83
N PRO A 188 13.36 5.07 -10.55
CA PRO A 188 12.69 6.34 -10.33
C PRO A 188 11.16 6.18 -10.46
N PHE A 189 10.41 6.68 -9.48
CA PHE A 189 8.95 6.64 -9.50
C PHE A 189 8.39 7.30 -10.76
N TYR A 190 8.99 8.41 -11.19
CA TYR A 190 8.52 9.15 -12.36
C TYR A 190 8.85 8.49 -13.71
N ASP A 191 9.56 7.36 -13.73
CA ASP A 191 9.65 6.47 -14.90
C ASP A 191 8.47 5.48 -14.96
N LEU A 192 7.75 5.31 -13.84
CA LEU A 192 6.65 4.34 -13.68
C LEU A 192 5.30 5.03 -13.45
N GLY A 193 5.32 6.30 -13.05
CA GLY A 193 4.13 7.05 -12.70
C GLY A 193 4.28 8.56 -12.82
N PHE A 194 3.28 9.24 -12.29
CA PHE A 194 3.20 10.70 -12.23
C PHE A 194 2.44 11.13 -10.97
N ASP A 195 2.54 12.41 -10.62
CA ASP A 195 1.85 12.96 -9.46
C ASP A 195 1.20 14.33 -9.68
N THR A 196 0.27 14.67 -8.80
CA THR A 196 -0.28 16.03 -8.71
C THR A 196 0.68 16.98 -8.01
N PRO A 197 0.51 18.32 -8.12
CA PRO A 197 1.17 19.25 -7.21
C PRO A 197 0.90 18.89 -5.74
N TYR A 198 1.78 19.32 -4.85
CA TYR A 198 1.71 19.06 -3.40
C TYR A 198 1.77 20.34 -2.55
N SER A 199 1.81 21.50 -3.19
CA SER A 199 1.95 22.81 -2.54
C SER A 199 0.69 23.65 -2.68
N PHE A 200 -0.30 23.40 -1.82
CA PHE A 200 -1.62 24.05 -1.84
C PHE A 200 -1.84 24.90 -0.60
N ARG A 201 -2.43 26.10 -0.70
CA ARG A 201 -2.67 26.92 0.50
C ARG A 201 -4.05 26.68 1.08
N GLU A 202 -5.01 26.41 0.22
CA GLU A 202 -6.41 26.15 0.55
C GLU A 202 -6.97 24.99 -0.30
N PRO A 203 -8.04 24.32 0.16
CA PRO A 203 -8.61 23.17 -0.55
C PRO A 203 -9.03 23.51 -1.99
N GLU A 204 -9.44 24.74 -2.24
CA GLU A 204 -9.85 25.23 -3.57
C GLU A 204 -8.68 25.33 -4.56
N ASP A 205 -7.43 25.30 -4.08
CA ASP A 205 -6.24 25.26 -4.93
C ASP A 205 -5.98 23.86 -5.51
N PHE A 206 -6.66 22.82 -5.02
CA PHE A 206 -6.42 21.46 -5.47
C PHE A 206 -6.68 21.32 -6.98
N THR A 207 -5.71 20.72 -7.65
CA THR A 207 -5.74 20.42 -9.07
C THR A 207 -5.23 19.01 -9.29
N CYS A 208 -5.67 18.42 -10.41
CA CYS A 208 -5.20 17.13 -10.89
C CYS A 208 -4.11 17.29 -11.96
N ASP A 209 -3.58 18.48 -12.21
CA ASP A 209 -2.49 18.72 -13.16
C ASP A 209 -1.29 17.81 -12.88
N VAL A 210 -0.52 17.45 -13.91
CA VAL A 210 0.74 16.73 -13.73
C VAL A 210 1.80 17.69 -13.22
N LEU A 211 2.41 17.39 -12.06
CA LEU A 211 3.61 18.08 -11.59
C LEU A 211 4.86 17.38 -12.11
N ARG A 212 4.98 16.07 -11.88
CA ARG A 212 6.15 15.25 -12.25
C ARG A 212 5.72 13.96 -12.93
N GLY A 213 6.59 13.41 -13.77
CA GLY A 213 6.30 12.23 -14.59
C GLY A 213 5.47 12.54 -15.83
N ALA A 214 4.80 11.51 -16.35
CA ALA A 214 3.96 11.60 -17.54
C ALA A 214 2.60 10.93 -17.30
N ALA A 215 1.52 11.54 -17.76
CA ALA A 215 0.15 11.07 -17.52
C ALA A 215 -0.14 9.71 -18.16
N GLU A 216 0.70 9.26 -19.09
CA GLU A 216 0.65 7.96 -19.75
C GLU A 216 1.23 6.82 -18.88
N HIS A 217 2.10 7.13 -17.91
CA HIS A 217 2.73 6.12 -17.06
C HIS A 217 1.73 5.38 -16.18
N ALA A 218 2.01 4.14 -15.79
CA ALA A 218 1.04 3.27 -15.15
C ALA A 218 0.54 3.79 -13.79
N LEU A 219 1.44 4.30 -12.94
CA LEU A 219 1.12 4.69 -11.57
C LEU A 219 0.71 6.17 -11.45
N PHE A 220 -0.27 6.45 -10.61
CA PHE A 220 -0.76 7.80 -10.35
C PHE A 220 -0.81 8.09 -8.84
N LEU A 221 -0.06 9.09 -8.40
CA LEU A 221 -0.03 9.58 -7.01
C LEU A 221 -0.79 10.91 -6.88
N VAL A 222 -1.78 10.96 -5.99
CA VAL A 222 -2.46 12.20 -5.61
C VAL A 222 -1.92 12.67 -4.26
N ASN A 223 -1.36 13.88 -4.25
CA ASN A 223 -0.83 14.55 -3.06
C ASN A 223 -1.90 15.43 -2.42
N HIS A 224 -2.44 15.02 -1.26
CA HIS A 224 -3.62 15.65 -0.64
C HIS A 224 -3.38 16.21 0.76
N TRP A 225 -2.87 17.44 0.81
CA TRP A 225 -2.71 18.22 2.04
C TRP A 225 -2.65 19.72 1.72
N VAL A 226 -2.91 20.55 2.73
CA VAL A 226 -2.65 22.00 2.65
C VAL A 226 -1.29 22.32 3.26
N SER A 227 -0.45 23.01 2.51
CA SER A 227 0.89 23.40 2.90
C SER A 227 0.86 24.62 3.83
N ARG A 228 1.26 24.38 5.07
CA ARG A 228 1.60 25.41 6.06
C ARG A 228 3.10 25.30 6.40
N PRO A 229 3.68 26.26 7.13
CA PRO A 229 5.09 26.17 7.54
C PRO A 229 5.44 24.90 8.33
N LEU A 230 4.47 24.32 9.02
CA LEU A 230 4.56 23.01 9.68
C LEU A 230 3.29 22.21 9.31
N PRO A 231 3.33 20.87 9.28
CA PRO A 231 2.12 20.06 9.15
C PRO A 231 1.10 20.45 10.22
N VAL A 232 -0.17 20.56 9.82
CA VAL A 232 -1.24 20.97 10.72
C VAL A 232 -2.41 20.00 10.64
N ARG A 233 -2.78 19.49 11.81
CA ARG A 233 -4.00 18.71 11.97
C ARG A 233 -5.24 19.61 11.94
N GLU A 234 -5.31 20.57 12.87
CA GLU A 234 -6.47 21.47 13.05
C GLU A 234 -6.52 22.55 11.97
N GLY A 235 -7.64 22.65 11.28
CA GLY A 235 -7.81 23.54 10.13
C GLY A 235 -6.99 23.11 8.90
N GLY A 236 -6.54 21.86 8.90
CA GLY A 236 -5.70 21.26 7.87
C GLY A 236 -6.24 19.88 7.52
N ALA A 237 -5.56 18.83 7.98
CA ALA A 237 -5.97 17.45 7.73
C ALA A 237 -7.40 17.14 8.21
N ASP A 238 -7.83 17.68 9.34
CA ASP A 238 -9.20 17.49 9.85
C ASP A 238 -10.30 18.11 8.97
N VAL A 239 -9.92 19.00 8.06
CA VAL A 239 -10.80 19.59 7.04
C VAL A 239 -10.64 18.87 5.71
N VAL A 240 -9.41 18.72 5.22
CA VAL A 240 -9.22 18.25 3.83
C VAL A 240 -9.37 16.75 3.69
N ASN A 241 -9.10 15.95 4.73
CA ASN A 241 -9.24 14.50 4.64
C ASN A 241 -10.71 14.04 4.74
N GLN A 242 -11.67 14.94 4.96
CA GLN A 242 -13.10 14.61 5.00
C GLN A 242 -13.60 14.17 3.62
N ALA A 243 -14.56 13.25 3.58
CA ALA A 243 -15.08 12.67 2.35
C ALA A 243 -15.68 13.72 1.39
N ASP A 244 -16.20 14.84 1.92
CA ASP A 244 -16.77 15.93 1.13
C ASP A 244 -15.72 16.81 0.42
N VAL A 245 -14.44 16.68 0.78
CA VAL A 245 -13.30 17.33 0.11
C VAL A 245 -12.47 16.30 -0.65
N LEU A 246 -12.04 15.23 0.01
CA LEU A 246 -11.18 14.20 -0.59
C LEU A 246 -11.91 13.37 -1.65
N GLY A 247 -13.18 13.01 -1.41
CA GLY A 247 -13.99 12.23 -2.35
C GLY A 247 -14.11 12.89 -3.73
N PRO A 248 -14.63 14.13 -3.82
CA PRO A 248 -14.70 14.87 -5.08
C PRO A 248 -13.33 15.02 -5.76
N ARG A 249 -12.25 15.24 -5.00
CA ARG A 249 -10.91 15.32 -5.58
C ARG A 249 -10.48 14.02 -6.25
N VAL A 250 -10.68 12.88 -5.59
CA VAL A 250 -10.37 11.57 -6.18
C VAL A 250 -11.22 11.35 -7.43
N GLU A 251 -12.52 11.69 -7.40
CA GLU A 251 -13.42 11.58 -8.56
C GLU A 251 -12.99 12.49 -9.74
N ASP A 252 -12.64 13.75 -9.46
CA ASP A 252 -12.19 14.71 -10.46
C ASP A 252 -10.88 14.26 -11.11
N CYS A 253 -9.93 13.76 -10.31
CA CYS A 253 -8.68 13.22 -10.82
C CYS A 253 -8.89 11.92 -11.61
N THR A 254 -9.80 11.05 -11.18
CA THR A 254 -10.22 9.88 -11.96
C THR A 254 -10.79 10.29 -13.31
N ALA A 255 -11.66 11.30 -13.34
CA ALA A 255 -12.28 11.79 -14.57
C ALA A 255 -11.27 12.45 -15.52
N ALA A 256 -10.27 13.15 -14.98
CA ALA A 256 -9.22 13.82 -15.77
C ALA A 256 -8.34 12.83 -16.55
N TYR A 257 -8.07 11.65 -15.97
CA TYR A 257 -7.15 10.66 -16.56
C TYR A 257 -7.81 9.37 -17.04
N GLY A 258 -9.12 9.22 -16.82
CA GLY A 258 -9.89 8.04 -17.22
C GLY A 258 -9.56 6.77 -16.43
N ARG A 259 -8.87 6.91 -15.29
CA ARG A 259 -8.51 5.84 -14.35
C ARG A 259 -8.29 6.45 -12.96
N PRO A 260 -8.52 5.71 -11.86
CA PRO A 260 -8.31 6.24 -10.52
C PRO A 260 -6.82 6.42 -10.19
N PRO A 261 -6.50 7.23 -9.17
CA PRO A 261 -5.17 7.25 -8.58
C PRO A 261 -4.83 5.90 -7.95
N ASN A 262 -3.55 5.52 -7.99
CA ASN A 262 -3.06 4.33 -7.29
C ASN A 262 -2.69 4.63 -5.84
N LEU A 263 -2.18 5.83 -5.57
CA LEU A 263 -1.81 6.27 -4.22
C LEU A 263 -2.57 7.56 -3.89
N VAL A 264 -3.33 7.55 -2.79
CA VAL A 264 -3.98 8.74 -2.25
C VAL A 264 -3.25 9.13 -0.96
N ALA A 265 -2.29 10.05 -1.07
CA ALA A 265 -1.38 10.40 0.01
C ALA A 265 -1.90 11.59 0.83
N VAL A 266 -1.97 11.45 2.16
CA VAL A 266 -2.43 12.50 3.07
C VAL A 266 -1.43 12.75 4.23
N ASP A 267 -1.56 13.92 4.86
CA ASP A 267 -1.07 14.17 6.21
C ASP A 267 -2.13 13.76 7.24
N HIS A 268 -1.71 13.30 8.41
CA HIS A 268 -2.55 12.82 9.53
C HIS A 268 -3.67 11.87 9.07
N TYR A 269 -3.28 10.70 8.55
CA TYR A 269 -4.24 9.70 8.05
C TYR A 269 -5.29 9.25 9.08
N ASP A 270 -5.01 9.42 10.38
CA ASP A 270 -5.89 9.06 11.48
C ASP A 270 -7.10 10.00 11.64
N VAL A 271 -7.22 11.04 10.81
CA VAL A 271 -8.40 11.90 10.71
C VAL A 271 -8.97 11.97 9.32
N GLY A 272 -10.29 12.15 9.29
CA GLY A 272 -11.08 12.19 8.07
C GLY A 272 -11.45 10.79 7.61
N ASP A 273 -11.70 10.69 6.32
CA ASP A 273 -12.40 9.56 5.71
C ASP A 273 -11.56 8.91 4.60
N LEU A 274 -10.22 8.98 4.71
CA LEU A 274 -9.28 8.43 3.71
C LEU A 274 -9.66 7.00 3.30
N PHE A 275 -9.83 6.12 4.28
CA PHE A 275 -10.15 4.71 4.03
C PHE A 275 -11.51 4.54 3.35
N GLU A 276 -12.53 5.30 3.74
CA GLU A 276 -13.85 5.26 3.09
C GLU A 276 -13.78 5.72 1.63
N VAL A 277 -13.05 6.81 1.36
CA VAL A 277 -12.89 7.32 0.00
C VAL A 277 -12.12 6.34 -0.88
N VAL A 278 -11.05 5.74 -0.37
CA VAL A 278 -10.27 4.73 -1.10
C VAL A 278 -11.10 3.48 -1.37
N ASP A 279 -11.86 3.00 -0.39
CA ASP A 279 -12.75 1.84 -0.58
C ASP A 279 -13.79 2.11 -1.67
N ALA A 280 -14.40 3.30 -1.64
CA ALA A 280 -15.38 3.70 -2.64
C ALA A 280 -14.75 3.89 -4.03
N ALA A 281 -13.48 4.28 -4.12
CA ALA A 281 -12.76 4.39 -5.39
C ALA A 281 -12.49 3.00 -5.99
N ASN A 282 -12.06 2.03 -5.18
CA ASN A 282 -11.89 0.64 -5.61
C ASN A 282 -13.22 0.00 -6.04
N ASP A 283 -14.33 0.27 -5.34
CA ASP A 283 -15.66 -0.23 -5.73
C ASP A 283 -16.08 0.28 -7.11
N ARG A 284 -15.88 1.58 -7.39
CA ARG A 284 -16.19 2.18 -8.70
C ARG A 284 -15.29 1.61 -9.80
N GLU A 285 -14.01 1.41 -9.52
CA GLU A 285 -13.07 0.80 -10.46
C GLU A 285 -13.47 -0.66 -10.75
N ALA A 286 -13.95 -1.42 -9.76
CA ALA A 286 -14.48 -2.77 -9.97
C ALA A 286 -15.71 -2.78 -10.90
N GLU A 287 -16.64 -1.86 -10.70
CA GLU A 287 -17.78 -1.68 -11.60
C GLU A 287 -17.33 -1.31 -13.02
N ALA A 288 -16.31 -0.45 -13.16
CA ALA A 288 -15.78 -0.01 -14.45
C ALA A 288 -15.09 -1.14 -15.24
N LEU A 289 -14.38 -2.04 -14.55
CA LEU A 289 -13.74 -3.21 -15.16
C LEU A 289 -14.73 -4.36 -15.44
N GLY A 290 -15.96 -4.28 -14.93
CA GLY A 290 -16.96 -5.34 -15.06
C GLY A 290 -16.75 -6.50 -14.08
N ASP A 291 -15.96 -6.27 -13.02
CA ASP A 291 -15.77 -7.21 -11.93
C ASP A 291 -17.01 -7.17 -11.04
N VAL A 292 -18.00 -8.02 -11.35
CA VAL A 292 -19.23 -8.10 -10.56
C VAL A 292 -18.87 -8.56 -9.14
N PRO A 293 -19.18 -7.80 -8.07
CA PRO A 293 -18.88 -8.22 -6.72
C PRO A 293 -19.59 -9.54 -6.41
N THR A 294 -18.82 -10.61 -6.21
CA THR A 294 -19.32 -11.84 -5.61
C THR A 294 -19.55 -11.61 -4.11
N GLY A 295 -20.68 -10.97 -3.79
CA GLY A 295 -21.30 -11.09 -2.47
C GLY A 295 -21.28 -9.85 -1.58
N SER A 296 -22.04 -8.82 -1.95
CA SER A 296 -22.65 -7.94 -0.95
C SER A 296 -23.80 -8.67 -0.23
N LEU A 297 -23.49 -9.67 0.59
CA LEU A 297 -24.45 -10.29 1.50
C LEU A 297 -24.31 -9.71 2.92
N GLN A 298 -25.16 -8.71 3.16
CA GLN A 298 -25.76 -8.38 4.47
C GLN A 298 -24.80 -8.16 5.64
N ARG A 299 -24.40 -6.90 5.85
CA ARG A 299 -24.24 -6.39 7.22
C ARG A 299 -25.59 -6.53 7.93
N ARG A 300 -25.73 -7.60 8.73
CA ARG A 300 -26.84 -7.77 9.66
C ARG A 300 -26.81 -6.61 10.65
N ARG A 301 -27.73 -5.66 10.50
CA ARG A 301 -28.24 -4.91 11.65
C ARG A 301 -28.94 -5.91 12.56
N GLY A 302 -28.46 -6.09 13.79
CA GLY A 302 -29.02 -7.08 14.70
C GLY A 302 -28.61 -6.92 16.16
N ARG A 303 -29.33 -6.02 16.85
CA ARG A 303 -29.49 -5.82 18.30
C ARG A 303 -28.39 -5.10 19.07
#